data_AF-A0A5D3K7P8-F1
#
_entry.id   AF-A0A5D3K7P8-F1
#
_cell.length_a   1.000
_cell.length_b   1.000
_cell.length_c   1.000
_cell.angle_alpha   90.00
_cell.angle_beta   90.00
_cell.angle_gamma   90.00
#
_symmetry.space_group_name_H-M   'P 1'
#
loop_
_entity.id
_entity.type
_entity.pdbx_description
1 polymer ?
#
loop_
_entity_poly.entity_id
_entity_poly.type
_entity_poly.pdbx_seq_one_letter_code
_entity_poly.pdbx_strand_id
1 'polypeptide(L)'
;MKHAEARPYAEPEAAARKLVELAGSVQVINDRIHIEKINGPFLSKIGCNASGSEFGAGIRHAIEKGWLELHESGTYVRLLPSGADLFPRH
;
A
#
# COMPACT_ATOMS: atom_id res chain seq x y z
N MET A 1 -19.26 26.96 -3.36
CA MET A 1 -19.22 25.50 -3.14
C MET A 1 -17.84 25.17 -2.58
N LYS A 2 -17.74 24.53 -1.41
CA LYS A 2 -16.45 24.05 -0.91
C LYS A 2 -16.02 22.91 -1.82
N HIS A 3 -14.93 23.08 -2.56
CA HIS A 3 -14.29 21.98 -3.27
C HIS A 3 -13.89 20.96 -2.21
N ALA A 4 -14.65 19.87 -2.08
CA ALA A 4 -14.15 18.70 -1.40
C ALA A 4 -12.97 18.22 -2.24
N GLU A 5 -11.75 18.38 -1.73
CA GLU A 5 -10.57 17.80 -2.36
C GLU A 5 -10.88 16.33 -2.64
N ALA A 6 -10.73 15.92 -3.91
CA ALA A 6 -10.97 14.55 -4.31
C ALA A 6 -10.08 13.66 -3.44
N ARG A 7 -10.68 12.74 -2.68
CA ARG A 7 -9.93 11.79 -1.85
C ARG A 7 -9.19 10.83 -2.78
N PRO A 8 -7.85 10.93 -2.91
CA PRO A 8 -7.12 10.22 -3.96
C PRO A 8 -7.12 8.70 -3.78
N TYR A 9 -7.48 8.21 -2.59
CA TYR A 9 -7.46 6.79 -2.22
C TYR A 9 -8.85 6.24 -1.88
N ALA A 10 -9.93 6.96 -2.23
CA ALA A 10 -11.29 6.45 -2.08
C ALA A 10 -11.53 5.21 -2.96
N GLU A 11 -10.88 5.16 -4.13
CA GLU A 11 -10.88 3.99 -5.01
C GLU A 11 -9.88 2.94 -4.46
N PRO A 12 -10.33 1.70 -4.18
CA PRO A 12 -9.47 0.66 -3.59
C PRO A 12 -8.22 0.35 -4.44
N GLU A 13 -8.34 0.40 -5.76
CA GLU A 13 -7.20 0.18 -6.66
C GLU A 13 -6.16 1.30 -6.55
N ALA A 14 -6.59 2.56 -6.43
CA ALA A 14 -5.68 3.69 -6.26
C ALA A 14 -4.92 3.58 -4.92
N ALA A 15 -5.63 3.21 -3.84
CA ALA A 15 -5.01 2.89 -2.56
C ALA A 15 -4.00 1.74 -2.68
N ALA A 16 -4.39 0.64 -3.34
CA ALA A 16 -3.54 -0.53 -3.53
C ALA A 16 -2.25 -0.22 -4.29
N ARG A 17 -2.34 0.50 -5.42
CA ARG A 17 -1.16 0.89 -6.20
C ARG A 17 -0.21 1.74 -5.36
N LYS A 18 -0.72 2.67 -4.57
CA LYS A 18 0.14 3.48 -3.69
C LYS A 18 0.83 2.65 -2.60
N LEU A 19 0.12 1.68 -2.02
CA LEU A 19 0.70 0.75 -1.04
C LEU A 19 1.80 -0.13 -1.64
N VAL A 20 1.63 -0.57 -2.89
CA VAL A 20 2.64 -1.32 -3.64
C VAL A 20 3.86 -0.46 -3.94
N GLU A 21 3.67 0.80 -4.35
CA GLU A 21 4.77 1.75 -4.55
C GLU A 21 5.57 1.98 -3.26
N LEU A 22 4.87 2.19 -2.14
CA LEU A 22 5.50 2.33 -0.82
C LEU A 22 6.26 1.06 -0.45
N ALA A 23 5.67 -0.13 -0.63
CA ALA A 23 6.35 -1.41 -0.38
C ALA A 23 7.60 -1.57 -1.24
N GLY A 24 7.56 -1.14 -2.51
CA GLY A 24 8.70 -1.14 -3.42
C GLY A 24 9.87 -0.27 -2.98
N SER A 25 9.62 0.71 -2.09
CA SER A 25 10.63 1.60 -1.52
C SER A 25 11.18 1.12 -0.17
N VAL A 26 10.62 0.06 0.43
CA VAL A 26 11.07 -0.47 1.73
C VAL A 26 12.17 -1.52 1.52
N GLN A 27 13.21 -1.46 2.33
CA GLN A 27 14.21 -2.52 2.40
C GLN A 27 13.58 -3.81 2.93
N VAL A 28 13.67 -4.88 2.13
CA VAL A 28 13.21 -6.22 2.52
C VAL A 28 14.21 -6.83 3.50
N ILE A 29 13.72 -7.37 4.62
CA ILE A 29 14.53 -8.07 5.62
C ILE A 29 13.97 -9.48 5.77
N ASN A 30 14.78 -10.51 5.51
CA ASN A 30 14.37 -11.93 5.55
C ASN A 30 13.10 -12.21 4.72
N ASP A 31 13.08 -11.72 3.46
CA ASP A 31 11.97 -11.87 2.51
C ASP A 31 10.64 -11.23 2.97
N ARG A 32 10.69 -10.35 3.97
CA ARG A 32 9.50 -9.74 4.58
C ARG A 32 9.64 -8.21 4.69
N ILE A 33 8.50 -7.53 4.59
CA ILE A 33 8.34 -6.11 4.84
C ILE A 33 7.42 -5.95 6.05
N HIS A 34 7.82 -5.21 7.07
CA HIS A 34 6.91 -4.85 8.17
C HIS A 34 5.81 -3.95 7.64
N ILE A 35 4.54 -4.31 7.87
CA ILE A 35 3.39 -3.57 7.36
C ILE A 35 3.34 -2.12 7.86
N GLU A 36 3.90 -1.84 9.03
CA GLU A 36 3.99 -0.48 9.57
C GLU A 36 4.85 0.45 8.70
N LYS A 37 5.82 -0.09 7.96
CA LYS A 37 6.66 0.69 7.04
C LYS A 37 5.89 1.24 5.84
N ILE A 38 4.77 0.62 5.48
CA ILE A 38 3.84 1.12 4.45
C ILE A 38 2.65 1.85 5.06
N ASN A 39 2.13 1.39 6.20
CA ASN A 39 1.00 2.00 6.90
C ASN A 39 1.33 3.42 7.39
N GLY A 40 2.49 3.62 8.00
CA GLY A 40 2.96 4.92 8.49
C GLY A 40 2.92 6.03 7.44
N PRO A 41 3.65 5.91 6.31
CA PRO A 41 3.62 6.93 5.27
C PRO A 41 2.26 7.07 4.57
N PHE A 42 1.46 6.01 4.51
CA PHE A 42 0.12 6.07 3.92
C PHE A 42 -0.87 6.89 4.78
N LEU A 43 -0.86 6.70 6.09
CA LEU A 43 -1.77 7.43 7.00
C LEU A 43 -1.24 8.80 7.45
N SER A 44 0.06 9.05 7.30
CA SER A 44 0.67 10.30 7.77
C SER A 44 0.14 11.54 7.03
N LYS A 45 -0.15 12.61 7.78
CA LYS A 45 -0.58 13.91 7.23
C LYS A 45 0.45 14.59 6.33
N ILE A 46 1.74 14.31 6.56
CA ILE A 46 2.84 14.78 5.70
C ILE A 46 3.18 13.79 4.58
N GLY A 47 2.55 12.60 4.59
CA GLY A 47 2.66 11.58 3.56
C GLY A 47 1.43 11.61 2.66
N CYS A 48 0.70 10.48 2.60
CA CYS A 48 -0.45 10.35 1.71
C CYS A 48 -1.74 10.95 2.31
N ASN A 49 -1.80 11.21 3.62
CA ASN A 49 -2.99 11.70 4.34
C ASN A 49 -4.25 10.85 4.07
N ALA A 50 -4.08 9.55 3.92
CA ALA A 50 -5.17 8.59 3.73
C ALA A 50 -5.76 8.13 5.07
N SER A 51 -6.92 7.48 5.03
CA SER A 51 -7.62 6.92 6.19
C SER A 51 -7.36 5.41 6.37
N GLY A 52 -7.58 4.92 7.59
CA GLY A 52 -7.49 3.49 7.90
C GLY A 52 -8.42 2.62 7.05
N SER A 53 -9.61 3.10 6.70
CA SER A 53 -10.53 2.39 5.79
C SER A 53 -9.97 2.27 4.37
N GLU A 54 -9.32 3.33 3.86
CA GLU A 54 -8.67 3.33 2.54
C GLU A 54 -7.44 2.40 2.55
N PHE A 55 -6.70 2.35 3.67
CA PHE A 55 -5.60 1.40 3.86
C PHE A 55 -6.10 -0.05 3.80
N GLY A 56 -7.15 -0.38 4.56
CA GLY A 56 -7.73 -1.72 4.56
C GLY A 56 -8.28 -2.14 3.20
N ALA A 57 -8.97 -1.23 2.50
CA ALA A 57 -9.47 -1.48 1.15
C ALA A 57 -8.33 -1.70 0.14
N GLY A 58 -7.27 -0.88 0.22
CA GLY A 58 -6.08 -1.01 -0.62
C GLY A 58 -5.30 -2.30 -0.37
N ILE A 59 -5.08 -2.70 0.89
CA ILE A 59 -4.42 -3.97 1.23
C ILE A 59 -5.21 -5.15 0.67
N ARG A 60 -6.53 -5.18 0.90
CA ARG A 60 -7.39 -6.26 0.39
C ARG A 60 -7.33 -6.35 -1.13
N HIS A 61 -7.45 -5.22 -1.82
CA HIS A 61 -7.38 -5.18 -3.28
C HIS A 61 -6.01 -5.62 -3.81
N ALA A 62 -4.91 -5.20 -3.18
CA ALA A 62 -3.57 -5.62 -3.56
C ALA A 62 -3.35 -7.14 -3.39
N ILE A 63 -3.95 -7.75 -2.37
CA ILE A 63 -3.92 -9.21 -2.16
C ILE A 63 -4.76 -9.91 -3.23
N GLU A 64 -5.98 -9.43 -3.50
CA GLU A 64 -6.88 -9.98 -4.53
C GLU A 64 -6.25 -9.95 -5.93
N LYS A 65 -5.41 -8.95 -6.21
CA LYS A 65 -4.67 -8.82 -7.48
C LYS A 65 -3.34 -9.58 -7.51
N GLY A 66 -2.92 -10.19 -6.41
CA GLY A 66 -1.62 -10.86 -6.33
C GLY A 66 -0.43 -9.89 -6.42
N TRP A 67 -0.60 -8.64 -5.96
CA TRP A 67 0.49 -7.65 -5.88
C TRP A 67 1.21 -7.71 -4.54
N LEU A 68 0.47 -7.97 -3.47
CA LEU A 68 0.99 -8.16 -2.12
C LEU A 68 0.50 -9.50 -1.56
N GLU A 69 1.31 -10.11 -0.72
CA GLU A 69 0.92 -11.24 0.13
C GLU A 69 0.97 -10.77 1.59
N LEU A 70 -0.09 -10.99 2.35
CA LEU A 70 -0.14 -10.71 3.78
C LEU A 70 0.16 -11.99 4.57
N HIS A 71 1.14 -11.93 5.46
CA HIS A 71 1.44 -13.04 6.36
C HIS A 71 0.28 -13.25 7.35
N GLU A 72 0.07 -14.50 7.80
CA GLU A 72 -1.05 -14.88 8.69
C GLU A 72 -1.15 -14.04 9.97
N SER A 73 0.00 -13.59 10.49
CA SER A 73 0.06 -12.75 11.70
C SER A 73 -0.31 -11.29 11.46
N GLY A 74 -0.51 -10.87 10.21
CA GLY A 74 -0.86 -9.50 9.82
C GLY A 74 0.26 -8.47 9.97
N THR A 75 1.40 -8.85 10.55
CA THR A 75 2.55 -7.96 10.82
C THR A 75 3.43 -7.72 9.58
N TYR A 76 3.43 -8.68 8.66
CA TYR A 76 4.35 -8.69 7.52
C TYR A 76 3.58 -8.77 6.21
N VAL A 77 4.10 -8.08 5.20
CA VAL A 77 3.70 -8.23 3.81
C VAL A 77 4.91 -8.61 2.97
N ARG A 78 4.66 -9.26 1.83
CA ARG A 78 5.66 -9.53 0.80
C ARG A 78 5.22 -8.88 -0.50
N LEU A 79 6.13 -8.17 -1.16
CA LEU A 79 5.90 -7.63 -2.50
C LEU A 79 6.07 -8.76 -3.52
N LEU A 80 5.02 -9.02 -4.29
CA LEU A 80 5.03 -10.06 -5.31
C LEU A 80 5.54 -9.50 -6.65
N PRO A 81 6.07 -10.35 -7.56
CA PRO A 81 6.57 -9.90 -8.85
C PRO A 81 5.54 -9.07 -9.65
N SER A 82 4.27 -9.49 -9.65
CA SER A 82 3.18 -8.77 -10.34
C SER A 82 2.92 -7.37 -9.77
N GLY A 83 3.23 -7.15 -8.48
CA GLY A 83 3.15 -5.82 -7.87
C GLY A 83 4.38 -4.98 -8.19
N ALA A 84 5.58 -5.59 -8.17
CA ALA A 84 6.82 -4.91 -8.50
C ALA A 84 6.85 -4.41 -9.95
N ASP A 85 6.25 -5.16 -10.88
CA ASP A 85 6.15 -4.79 -12.31
C ASP A 85 5.33 -3.51 -12.56
N LEU A 86 4.44 -3.13 -11.64
CA LEU A 86 3.68 -1.88 -11.73
C LEU A 86 4.58 -0.64 -11.57
N PHE A 87 5.74 -0.80 -10.93
CA PHE A 87 6.67 0.29 -10.61
C PHE A 87 8.12 -0.19 -10.83
N PRO A 88 8.53 -0.41 -12.09
CA PRO A 88 9.87 -0.88 -12.40
C PRO A 88 10.90 0.14 -11.93
N ARG A 89 11.94 -0.34 -11.24
CA ARG A 89 13.06 0.51 -10.80
C ARG A 89 13.93 0.80 -12.03
N HIS A 90 14.00 2.07 -12.45
CA HIS A 90 14.91 2.57 -13.47
C HIS A 90 16.34 2.75 -12.92
#